data_AF-A0A3D0PW39-F1
#
_entry.id   AF-A0A3D0PW39-F1
#
_cell.length_a   1.000
_cell.length_b   1.000
_cell.length_c   1.000
_cell.angle_alpha   90.00
_cell.angle_beta   90.00
_cell.angle_gamma   90.00
#
_symmetry.space_group_name_H-M   'P 1'
#
loop_
_entity.id
_entity.type
_entity.pdbx_description
1 polymer ?
#
loop_
_entity_poly.entity_id
_entity_poly.type
_entity_poly.pdbx_seq_one_letter_code
_entity_poly.pdbx_strand_id
1 'polypeptide(L)'
;SIADVAENRVHNLLTALNRKSDAESVVMVSHGDLMLALMLTLEDLSDEEFMHRAASDDWKITNCTCFHYSRRDPSTGRTHKRFRWEQTARPVFDEKDGRWTVKVDEWRSFKRPVLSNGDLVDVVHAVDRHL
;
A
#
# COMPACT_ATOMS: atom_id res chain seq x y z
N SER A 1 -6.06 17.60 2.84
CA SER A 1 -5.68 16.81 1.67
C SER A 1 -5.28 15.40 2.09
N ILE A 2 -5.28 14.41 1.18
CA ILE A 2 -4.74 13.06 1.45
C ILE A 2 -3.26 13.13 1.82
N ALA A 3 -2.53 14.09 1.24
CA ALA A 3 -1.14 14.38 1.58
C ALA A 3 -0.97 14.74 3.07
N ASP A 4 -1.80 15.63 3.62
CA ASP A 4 -1.73 16.02 5.04
C ASP A 4 -1.99 14.83 5.99
N VAL A 5 -2.86 13.90 5.57
CA VAL A 5 -3.17 12.67 6.32
C VAL A 5 -1.97 11.71 6.26
N ALA A 6 -1.35 11.56 5.10
CA ALA A 6 -0.16 10.74 4.92
C ALA A 6 1.04 11.28 5.73
N GLU A 7 1.37 12.57 5.57
CA GLU A 7 2.53 13.17 6.22
C GLU A 7 2.40 13.21 7.75
N ASN A 8 1.23 13.53 8.29
CA ASN A 8 1.07 13.68 9.73
C ASN A 8 0.53 12.42 10.41
N ARG A 9 -0.63 11.93 9.97
CA ARG A 9 -1.35 10.88 10.72
C ARG A 9 -0.72 9.52 10.50
N VAL A 10 -0.40 9.17 9.26
CA VAL A 10 0.22 7.88 8.92
C VAL A 10 1.63 7.80 9.48
N HIS A 11 2.45 8.85 9.32
CA HIS A 11 3.82 8.85 9.86
C HIS A 11 3.85 8.67 11.39
N ASN A 12 3.01 9.39 12.12
CA ASN A 12 2.92 9.27 13.58
C ASN A 12 2.43 7.88 14.01
N LEU A 13 1.44 7.31 13.29
CA LEU A 13 0.96 5.96 13.55
C LEU A 13 2.07 4.93 13.34
N LEU A 14 2.74 4.93 12.19
CA LEU A 14 3.81 3.98 11.88
C LEU A 14 4.98 4.10 12.86
N THR A 15 5.33 5.32 13.27
CA THR A 15 6.36 5.57 14.29
C THR A 15 5.95 5.00 15.65
N ALA A 16 4.69 5.20 16.05
CA ALA A 16 4.17 4.66 17.29
C ALA A 16 4.14 3.12 17.29
N LEU A 17 3.71 2.50 16.19
CA LEU A 17 3.68 1.04 16.04
C LEU A 17 5.09 0.46 16.08
N ASN A 18 6.05 1.05 15.37
CA ASN A 18 7.44 0.62 15.38
C ASN A 18 8.07 0.69 16.78
N ARG A 19 7.65 1.64 17.62
CA ARG A 19 8.16 1.77 19.00
C ARG A 19 7.49 0.82 19.98
N LYS A 20 6.19 0.55 19.82
CA LYS A 20 5.37 -0.15 20.83
C LYS A 20 5.16 -1.63 20.54
N SER A 21 5.23 -2.03 19.28
CA SER A 21 4.85 -3.36 18.79
C SER A 21 5.91 -3.91 17.83
N ASP A 22 7.19 -3.73 18.16
CA ASP A 22 8.27 -4.28 17.35
C ASP A 22 8.17 -5.81 17.29
N ALA A 23 8.35 -6.35 16.08
CA ALA A 23 8.20 -7.76 15.73
C ALA A 23 6.81 -8.39 16.00
N GLU A 24 5.78 -7.61 16.29
CA GLU A 24 4.40 -8.09 16.44
C GLU A 24 3.59 -7.92 15.15
N SER A 25 2.52 -8.71 15.01
CA SER A 25 1.51 -8.52 13.98
C SER A 25 0.43 -7.56 14.49
N VAL A 26 0.16 -6.50 13.74
CA VAL A 26 -0.84 -5.47 14.10
C VAL A 26 -2.01 -5.54 13.15
N VAL A 27 -3.23 -5.55 13.70
CA VAL A 27 -4.47 -5.38 12.94
C VAL A 27 -5.03 -3.99 13.23
N MET A 28 -5.30 -3.24 12.18
CA MET A 28 -5.90 -1.90 12.27
C MET A 28 -7.19 -1.87 11.46
N VAL A 29 -8.26 -1.34 12.05
CA VAL A 29 -9.54 -1.10 11.37
C VAL A 29 -9.70 0.41 11.18
N SER A 30 -9.93 0.83 9.93
CA SER A 30 -10.13 2.25 9.60
C SER A 30 -10.98 2.41 8.34
N HIS A 31 -11.12 3.67 7.91
CA HIS A 31 -11.83 4.05 6.69
C HIS A 31 -10.92 4.02 5.47
N GLY A 32 -11.53 3.95 4.27
CA GLY A 32 -10.82 3.87 2.99
C GLY A 32 -9.78 4.97 2.80
N ASP A 33 -10.06 6.21 3.21
CA ASP A 33 -9.12 7.32 3.06
C ASP A 33 -7.80 7.11 3.83
N LEU A 34 -7.87 6.57 5.06
CA LEU A 34 -6.65 6.26 5.81
C LEU A 34 -5.92 5.06 5.20
N MET A 35 -6.66 4.09 4.67
CA MET A 35 -6.08 2.92 3.99
C MET A 35 -5.34 3.35 2.71
N LEU A 36 -5.87 4.30 1.94
CA LEU A 36 -5.21 4.90 0.79
C LEU A 36 -3.94 5.66 1.20
N ALA A 37 -4.00 6.46 2.27
CA ALA A 37 -2.82 7.17 2.79
C ALA A 37 -1.73 6.20 3.30
N LEU A 38 -2.12 5.06 3.87
CA LEU A 38 -1.21 3.99 4.26
C LEU A 38 -0.58 3.31 3.05
N MET A 39 -1.38 3.00 2.03
CA MET A 39 -0.88 2.42 0.78
C MET A 39 0.15 3.33 0.12
N LEU A 40 -0.16 4.64 0.00
CA LEU A 40 0.75 5.66 -0.52
C LEU A 40 2.08 5.65 0.24
N THR A 41 2.04 5.71 1.57
CA THR A 41 3.23 5.82 2.42
C THR A 41 4.05 4.51 2.50
N LEU A 42 3.39 3.37 2.58
CA LEU A 42 4.05 2.06 2.74
C LEU A 42 4.65 1.58 1.43
N GLU A 43 3.92 1.74 0.33
CA GLU A 43 4.36 1.32 -1.00
C GLU A 43 5.21 2.37 -1.72
N ASP A 44 5.23 3.62 -1.22
CA ASP A 44 6.03 4.71 -1.78
C ASP A 44 5.62 5.04 -3.22
N LEU A 45 4.30 5.13 -3.43
CA LEU A 45 3.74 5.38 -4.75
C LEU A 45 4.07 6.79 -5.22
N SER A 46 4.34 6.94 -6.51
CA SER A 46 4.36 8.26 -7.15
C SER A 46 2.95 8.82 -7.23
N ASP A 47 2.83 10.14 -7.41
CA ASP A 47 1.53 10.79 -7.59
C ASP A 47 0.76 10.20 -8.79
N GLU A 48 1.45 9.92 -9.89
CA GLU A 48 0.85 9.31 -11.09
C GLU A 48 0.27 7.91 -10.78
N GLU A 49 1.06 7.04 -10.16
CA GLU A 49 0.61 5.69 -9.81
C GLU A 49 -0.52 5.72 -8.77
N PHE A 50 -0.44 6.64 -7.80
CA PHE A 50 -1.51 6.84 -6.83
C PHE A 50 -2.80 7.29 -7.51
N MET A 51 -2.75 8.26 -8.41
CA MET A 51 -3.92 8.74 -9.15
C MET A 51 -4.49 7.66 -10.07
N HIS A 52 -3.63 6.88 -10.74
CA HIS A 52 -4.04 5.75 -11.55
C HIS A 52 -4.80 4.71 -10.72
N ARG A 53 -4.25 4.29 -9.57
CA ARG A 53 -4.90 3.33 -8.68
C ARG A 53 -6.18 3.89 -8.06
N ALA A 54 -6.18 5.13 -7.63
CA ALA A 54 -7.36 5.76 -7.04
C ALA A 54 -8.55 5.83 -8.03
N ALA A 55 -8.27 5.94 -9.33
CA ALA A 55 -9.28 5.97 -10.39
C ALA A 55 -9.69 4.58 -10.90
N SER A 56 -8.95 3.52 -10.57
CA SER A 56 -9.15 2.19 -11.14
C SER A 56 -10.06 1.32 -10.28
N ASP A 57 -11.04 0.66 -10.90
CA ASP A 57 -11.97 -0.25 -10.20
C ASP A 57 -11.26 -1.47 -9.59
N ASP A 58 -10.16 -1.94 -10.17
CA ASP A 58 -9.38 -3.05 -9.63
C ASP A 58 -8.84 -2.79 -8.22
N TRP A 59 -8.52 -1.52 -7.95
CA TRP A 59 -7.92 -1.00 -6.72
C TRP A 59 -8.94 -0.42 -5.74
N LYS A 60 -10.23 -0.47 -6.11
CA LYS A 60 -11.31 0.08 -5.30
C LYS A 60 -11.41 -0.64 -3.97
N ILE A 61 -11.30 0.14 -2.90
CA ILE A 61 -11.47 -0.33 -1.52
C ILE A 61 -12.98 -0.46 -1.25
N THR A 62 -13.48 -1.68 -1.30
CA THR A 62 -14.85 -2.00 -0.88
C THR A 62 -14.92 -2.26 0.62
N ASN A 63 -16.13 -2.35 1.15
CA ASN A 63 -16.34 -2.67 2.56
C ASN A 63 -15.62 -3.97 2.95
N CYS A 64 -14.99 -3.95 4.13
CA CYS A 64 -14.22 -5.07 4.67
C CYS A 64 -13.05 -5.54 3.80
N THR A 65 -12.51 -4.66 2.94
CA THR A 65 -11.21 -4.91 2.31
C THR A 65 -10.12 -4.94 3.39
N CYS A 66 -9.27 -5.95 3.33
CA CYS A 66 -8.13 -6.15 4.21
C CYS A 66 -6.85 -6.10 3.36
N PHE A 67 -5.95 -5.17 3.70
CA PHE A 67 -4.59 -5.15 3.15
C PHE A 67 -3.63 -5.78 4.14
N HIS A 68 -2.93 -6.83 3.72
CA HIS A 68 -1.92 -7.50 4.52
C HIS A 68 -0.52 -7.14 4.02
N TYR A 69 0.13 -6.21 4.71
CA TYR A 69 1.52 -5.87 4.44
C TYR A 69 2.47 -6.78 5.22
N SER A 70 3.45 -7.36 4.52
CA SER A 70 4.46 -8.22 5.12
C SER A 70 5.88 -7.79 4.76
N ARG A 71 6.77 -7.86 5.75
CA ARG A 71 8.24 -7.80 5.58
C ARG A 71 8.83 -9.20 5.40
N ARG A 72 8.05 -10.25 5.63
CA ARG A 72 8.44 -11.64 5.46
C ARG A 72 7.95 -12.11 4.10
N ASP A 73 8.88 -12.59 3.29
CA ASP A 73 8.58 -13.16 1.98
C ASP A 73 7.59 -14.32 2.14
N PRO A 74 6.40 -14.26 1.52
CA PRO A 74 5.38 -15.30 1.65
C PRO A 74 5.83 -16.63 1.00
N SER A 75 6.74 -16.59 0.03
CA SER A 75 7.22 -17.77 -0.68
C SER A 75 8.46 -18.41 -0.03
N THR A 76 9.41 -17.58 0.43
CA THR A 76 10.69 -18.06 0.98
C THR A 76 10.78 -18.00 2.50
N GLY A 77 9.86 -17.27 3.15
CA GLY A 77 9.87 -17.05 4.60
C GLY A 77 10.98 -16.11 5.10
N ARG A 78 11.79 -15.52 4.21
CA ARG A 78 12.87 -14.59 4.57
C ARG A 78 12.32 -13.25 5.04
N THR A 79 12.87 -12.74 6.13
CA THR A 79 12.45 -11.45 6.70
C THR A 79 13.36 -10.32 6.23
N HIS A 80 12.76 -9.26 5.70
CA HIS A 80 13.44 -8.04 5.25
C HIS A 80 13.28 -6.92 6.29
N LYS A 81 14.13 -5.89 6.17
CA LYS A 81 14.09 -4.72 7.06
C LYS A 81 12.81 -3.88 6.94
N ARG A 82 12.14 -3.93 5.78
CA ARG A 82 10.95 -3.13 5.46
C ARG A 82 9.89 -4.02 4.81
N PHE A 83 8.64 -3.56 4.81
CA PHE A 83 7.56 -4.17 4.04
C PHE A 83 7.92 -4.22 2.54
N ARG A 84 7.58 -5.33 1.90
CA ARG A 84 7.84 -5.58 0.47
C ARG A 84 6.73 -6.35 -0.21
N TRP A 85 5.80 -6.90 0.55
CA TRP A 85 4.70 -7.69 0.04
C TRP A 85 3.39 -7.18 0.58
N GLU A 86 2.37 -7.23 -0.27
CA GLU A 86 0.99 -6.94 0.07
C GLU A 86 0.11 -8.08 -0.45
N GLN A 87 -0.92 -8.44 0.31
CA GLN A 87 -2.00 -9.31 -0.14
C GLN A 87 -3.34 -8.68 0.25
N THR A 88 -4.21 -8.55 -0.74
CA THR A 88 -5.55 -8.02 -0.57
C THR A 88 -6.54 -9.16 -0.38
N ALA A 89 -7.44 -9.04 0.59
CA ALA A 89 -8.60 -9.90 0.74
C ALA A 89 -9.86 -9.05 0.88
N ARG A 90 -10.95 -9.44 0.22
CA ARG A 90 -12.23 -8.71 0.27
C ARG A 90 -13.43 -9.63 0.07
N PRO A 91 -14.57 -9.35 0.72
CA PRO A 91 -15.80 -10.05 0.41
C PRO A 91 -16.29 -9.66 -0.99
N VAL A 92 -16.72 -10.65 -1.75
CA VAL A 92 -17.36 -10.50 -3.07
C VAL A 92 -18.66 -11.29 -3.07
N PHE A 93 -19.68 -10.72 -3.70
CA PHE A 93 -20.96 -11.40 -3.86
C PHE A 93 -20.92 -12.25 -5.12
N ASP A 94 -21.14 -13.56 -4.99
CA ASP A 94 -21.31 -14.45 -6.13
C ASP A 94 -22.78 -14.44 -6.56
N GLU A 95 -23.06 -13.84 -7.72
CA GLU A 95 -24.41 -13.76 -8.27
C GLU A 95 -24.98 -15.12 -8.68
N LYS A 96 -24.13 -16.11 -9.00
CA LYS A 96 -24.58 -17.44 -9.43
C LYS A 96 -25.09 -18.26 -8.25
N ASP A 97 -24.36 -18.19 -7.14
CA ASP A 97 -24.67 -18.96 -5.93
C ASP A 97 -25.47 -18.15 -4.89
N GLY A 98 -25.67 -16.85 -5.13
CA GLY A 98 -26.38 -15.93 -4.24
C GLY A 98 -25.71 -15.77 -2.86
N ARG A 99 -24.39 -15.95 -2.80
CA ARG A 99 -23.63 -16.04 -1.54
C ARG A 99 -22.43 -15.10 -1.54
N TRP A 100 -22.10 -14.59 -0.36
CA TRP A 100 -20.85 -13.88 -0.15
C TRP A 100 -19.70 -14.88 0.01
N THR A 101 -18.64 -14.67 -0.76
CA THR A 101 -17.37 -15.41 -0.64
C THR A 101 -16.23 -14.43 -0.38
N VAL A 102 -15.13 -14.92 0.18
CA VAL A 102 -13.92 -14.11 0.37
C VAL A 102 -13.01 -14.35 -0.82
N LYS A 103 -12.76 -13.29 -1.60
CA LYS A 103 -11.70 -13.29 -2.61
C LYS A 103 -10.40 -12.89 -1.94
N VAL A 104 -9.38 -13.72 -2.08
CA VAL A 104 -8.01 -13.44 -1.64
C VAL A 104 -7.15 -13.35 -2.89
N ASP A 105 -6.58 -12.17 -3.13
CA ASP A 105 -5.69 -11.94 -4.26
C ASP A 105 -4.31 -12.58 -3.98
N GLU A 106 -3.52 -12.80 -5.02
CA GLU A 106 -2.15 -13.30 -4.86
C GLU A 106 -1.27 -12.26 -4.17
N TRP A 107 -0.24 -12.75 -3.47
CA TRP A 107 0.78 -11.86 -2.90
C TRP A 107 1.50 -11.11 -4.01
N ARG A 108 1.45 -9.77 -3.97
CA ARG A 108 2.24 -8.93 -4.86
C ARG A 108 3.45 -8.36 -4.12
N SER A 109 4.57 -8.33 -4.80
CA SER A 109 5.72 -7.55 -4.33
C SER A 109 5.62 -6.12 -4.82
N PHE A 110 5.95 -5.16 -3.96
CA PHE A 110 6.18 -3.78 -4.36
C PHE A 110 7.61 -3.37 -4.01
N LYS A 111 8.18 -2.48 -4.80
CA LYS A 111 9.51 -1.93 -4.56
C LYS A 111 9.38 -0.44 -4.33
N ARG A 112 9.87 0.00 -3.19
CA ARG A 112 10.14 1.42 -2.98
C ARG A 112 11.32 1.81 -3.87
N PRO A 113 11.16 2.76 -4.81
CA PRO A 113 12.26 3.19 -5.65
C PRO A 113 13.34 3.82 -4.76
N VAL A 114 14.55 3.25 -4.80
CA VAL A 114 15.73 3.88 -4.20
C VAL A 114 16.47 4.51 -5.36
N LEU A 115 16.13 5.75 -5.69
CA LEU A 115 16.77 6.47 -6.77
C LEU A 115 18.21 6.79 -6.35
N SER A 116 19.17 6.34 -7.15
CA SER A 116 20.54 6.82 -7.06
C SER A 116 20.63 8.26 -7.59
N ASN A 117 21.74 8.95 -7.35
CA ASN A 117 21.96 10.28 -7.91
C ASN A 117 21.85 10.30 -9.45
N GLY A 118 22.20 9.21 -10.12
CA GLY A 118 22.03 9.07 -11.57
C GLY A 118 20.56 8.97 -11.96
N ASP A 119 19.81 8.11 -11.27
CA ASP A 119 18.36 7.95 -11.54
C ASP A 119 17.59 9.25 -11.28
N LEU A 120 18.01 10.05 -10.29
CA LEU A 120 17.43 11.37 -10.03
C LEU A 120 17.66 12.34 -11.20
N VAL A 121 18.84 12.31 -11.82
CA VAL A 121 19.16 13.15 -12.98
C VAL A 121 18.31 12.75 -14.19
N ASP A 122 18.11 11.45 -14.40
CA ASP A 122 17.28 10.94 -15.50
C ASP A 122 15.79 11.30 -15.34
N VAL A 123 15.25 11.23 -14.12
CA VAL A 123 13.89 11.68 -13.81
C VAL A 123 13.72 13.18 -14.11
N VAL A 124 14.69 14.00 -13.70
CA VAL A 124 14.66 15.45 -13.97
C VAL A 124 14.75 15.75 -15.46
N HIS A 125 15.49 14.96 -16.23
CA HIS A 125 15.58 15.13 -17.69
C HIS A 125 14.33 14.68 -18.44
N ALA A 126 13.56 13.74 -17.88
CA ALA A 126 12.31 13.26 -18.47
C ALA A 126 11.14 14.23 -18.27
N VAL A 127 11.22 15.15 -17.29
CA VAL A 127 10.22 16.19 -17.07
C VAL A 127 10.56 17.41 -17.91
N ASP A 128 9.68 17.76 -18.85
CA ASP A 128 9.87 18.91 -19.72
C ASP A 128 9.93 20.21 -18.90
N ARG A 129 10.94 21.05 -19.14
CA ARG A 129 11.27 22.22 -18.31
C ARG A 129 10.30 23.40 -18.46
N HIS A 130 9.21 23.21 -19.21
CA HIS A 130 8.30 24.27 -19.64
C HIS A 130 6.85 24.06 -19.23
N LEU A 131 6.64 23.54 -18.02
CA LEU A 131 5.41 23.71 -17.24
C LEU A 131 5.66 24.68 -16.08
#